data_AF-A0A1A6AEC5-F1
#
_entry.id   AF-A0A1A6AEC5-F1
#
_cell.length_a   1.000
_cell.length_b   1.000
_cell.length_c   1.000
_cell.angle_alpha   90.00
_cell.angle_beta   90.00
_cell.angle_gamma   90.00
#
_symmetry.space_group_name_H-M   'P 1'
#
loop_
_entity.id
_entity.type
_entity.pdbx_description
1 polymer ?
#
loop_
_entity_poly.entity_id
_entity_poly.type
_entity_poly.pdbx_seq_one_letter_code
_entity_poly.pdbx_strand_id
1 'polypeptide(L)'
;MSASHPSSSSSPSSSRAKKWDRDLPLLTRPEIAQRICDGQQLIILHGEVLNVSAWSVYHPGGALALLHFVGRDASDEIEAYHCPETLARMKKFIAGRVELDSKGWLPLTPPITLGLVRHPNGVKNNWLKEGSVSLGTSILAGMANLPITLNSEHEPIPVPTTEKSDGIPLSSGPGTDQTIYTLTVDQLEPPTSELDREVEYKRSKAFQELKKRISEAGLFKPSGWLYGYETEIIRYLLLASGAWGLWYYTNGWIGQMTSALCLGLLFQQLAFVVHDAGHKGITTDYFWDRMIGMTVASWIGGLSVGWWCDNHNIHHLVTNHPEHDPDIQHIPFFAISKDFFGSLWSTYYKRVMAMDAFSKIMISVQHKVYYVVLSLARFNLYANSYIYLLGPRPKRDNFWRYELAGIAWYWFYYLSMLRSLPTWQMRVAYLLVSHIAASPVHVQIVLSHFACPTDDLGPTESFPSRQLRTTMDVICSENIEFIHGGLHLQVTHHLFPRLPRHNLRAASLLVKQYCEEQDIVYKEYGWMDGNKQVLGVLKDVANQLDLLKKVADGEIQERMMK
;
A
#
# COMPACT_ATOMS: atom_id res chain seq x y z
N MET A 1 -61.43 28.41 24.54
CA MET A 1 -61.53 28.56 26.01
C MET A 1 -61.18 27.23 26.64
N SER A 2 -60.24 27.29 27.59
CA SER A 2 -59.81 26.29 28.59
C SER A 2 -60.46 24.90 28.62
N ALA A 3 -59.63 23.85 28.60
CA ALA A 3 -59.57 22.88 29.71
C ALA A 3 -58.35 21.95 29.59
N SER A 4 -57.46 22.07 30.57
CA SER A 4 -56.35 21.18 30.91
C SER A 4 -56.83 19.85 31.50
N HIS A 5 -56.12 18.74 31.24
CA HIS A 5 -55.93 17.63 32.19
C HIS A 5 -54.75 16.71 31.78
N PRO A 6 -54.18 15.93 32.72
CA PRO A 6 -52.73 15.89 32.94
C PRO A 6 -52.04 14.59 32.49
N SER A 7 -50.72 14.69 32.39
CA SER A 7 -49.77 13.61 32.16
C SER A 7 -49.78 12.56 33.29
N SER A 8 -49.85 11.29 32.91
CA SER A 8 -49.43 10.17 33.76
C SER A 8 -48.29 9.42 33.07
N SER A 9 -47.09 9.57 33.65
CA SER A 9 -45.89 8.85 33.25
C SER A 9 -45.93 7.43 33.82
N SER A 10 -46.03 6.43 32.94
CA SER A 10 -45.67 5.05 33.25
C SER A 10 -44.31 4.76 32.59
N SER A 11 -43.28 4.68 33.41
CA SER A 11 -41.93 4.29 33.04
C SER A 11 -41.89 2.77 32.76
N PRO A 12 -41.45 2.32 31.57
CA PRO A 12 -41.13 0.92 31.39
C PRO A 12 -39.78 0.63 32.05
N SER A 13 -39.82 -0.38 32.93
CA SER A 13 -38.72 -1.00 33.65
C SER A 13 -37.40 -1.04 32.89
N SER A 14 -36.36 -0.45 33.49
CA SER A 14 -34.97 -0.68 33.15
C SER A 14 -34.61 -2.14 33.43
N SER A 15 -34.59 -2.98 32.40
CA SER A 15 -34.00 -4.30 32.50
C SER A 15 -32.81 -4.45 31.55
N ARG A 16 -31.64 -4.54 32.19
CA ARG A 16 -30.46 -5.28 31.73
C ARG A 16 -29.55 -4.66 30.67
N ALA A 17 -28.99 -3.48 30.96
CA ALA A 17 -27.64 -3.15 30.47
C ALA A 17 -26.62 -3.91 31.34
N LYS A 18 -26.14 -5.08 30.89
CA LYS A 18 -24.97 -5.73 31.50
C LYS A 18 -23.75 -4.82 31.28
N LYS A 19 -23.32 -4.10 32.33
CA LYS A 19 -22.00 -3.47 32.38
C LYS A 19 -20.94 -4.56 32.17
N TRP A 20 -20.22 -4.49 31.05
CA TRP A 20 -18.97 -5.22 30.84
C TRP A 20 -17.81 -4.39 31.39
N ASP A 21 -17.82 -4.09 32.69
CA ASP A 21 -16.56 -3.74 33.37
C ASP A 21 -15.87 -5.08 33.66
N ARG A 22 -15.10 -5.57 32.69
CA ARG A 22 -14.11 -6.60 32.98
C ARG A 22 -12.92 -5.88 33.58
N ASP A 23 -12.49 -6.28 34.78
CA ASP A 23 -11.13 -6.00 35.24
C ASP A 23 -10.17 -6.62 34.21
N LEU A 24 -9.68 -5.78 33.30
CA LEU A 24 -8.78 -6.20 32.24
C LEU A 24 -7.40 -6.42 32.87
N PRO A 25 -6.74 -7.56 32.61
CA PRO A 25 -5.42 -7.81 33.17
C PRO A 25 -4.42 -6.78 32.65
N LEU A 26 -3.56 -6.30 33.56
CA LEU A 26 -2.39 -5.52 33.18
C LEU A 26 -1.32 -6.48 32.67
N LEU A 27 -0.82 -6.22 31.46
CA LEU A 27 0.17 -7.01 30.77
C LEU A 27 1.45 -6.20 30.65
N THR A 28 2.56 -6.81 31.04
CA THR A 28 3.89 -6.23 30.88
C THR A 28 4.40 -6.41 29.45
N ARG A 29 5.37 -5.59 29.04
CA ARG A 29 6.00 -5.72 27.72
C ARG A 29 6.64 -7.10 27.47
N PRO A 30 7.39 -7.70 28.43
CA PRO A 30 7.90 -9.06 28.27
C PRO A 30 6.80 -10.12 28.11
N GLU A 31 5.68 -10.01 28.83
CA GLU A 31 4.55 -10.93 28.66
C GLU A 31 3.92 -10.82 27.27
N ILE A 32 3.80 -9.60 26.73
CA ILE A 32 3.33 -9.39 25.36
C ILE A 32 4.30 -10.00 24.36
N ALA A 33 5.61 -9.77 24.52
CA ALA A 33 6.63 -10.35 23.65
C ALA A 33 6.58 -11.88 23.68
N GLN A 34 6.47 -12.49 24.87
CA GLN A 34 6.35 -13.95 25.00
C GLN A 34 5.08 -14.49 24.32
N ARG A 35 3.93 -13.82 24.50
CA ARG A 35 2.69 -14.22 23.84
C ARG A 35 2.75 -14.05 22.32
N ILE A 36 3.51 -13.07 21.83
CA ILE A 36 3.81 -12.95 20.40
C ILE A 36 4.62 -14.15 19.97
N CYS A 37 5.72 -14.51 20.64
CA CYS A 37 6.50 -15.72 20.35
C CYS A 37 5.62 -16.99 20.30
N ASP A 38 4.64 -17.10 21.21
CA ASP A 38 3.64 -18.18 21.24
C ASP A 38 2.69 -18.22 20.02
N GLY A 39 2.80 -17.24 19.12
CA GLY A 39 2.05 -17.13 17.88
C GLY A 39 0.81 -16.23 17.97
N GLN A 40 0.65 -15.44 19.03
CA GLN A 40 -0.45 -14.48 19.12
C GLN A 40 -0.14 -13.20 18.36
N GLN A 41 -1.16 -12.65 17.71
CA GLN A 41 -1.11 -11.35 17.04
C GLN A 41 -1.70 -10.30 17.99
N LEU A 42 -0.82 -9.62 18.73
CA LEU A 42 -1.17 -8.61 19.72
C LEU A 42 -0.83 -7.22 19.21
N ILE A 43 -1.79 -6.29 19.27
CA ILE A 43 -1.64 -4.90 18.79
C ILE A 43 -2.11 -3.96 19.91
N ILE A 44 -1.42 -2.85 20.13
CA ILE A 44 -1.79 -1.85 21.14
C ILE A 44 -2.69 -0.78 20.49
N LEU A 45 -3.77 -0.42 21.19
CA LEU A 45 -4.70 0.65 20.84
C LEU A 45 -4.98 1.48 22.10
N HIS A 46 -4.42 2.68 22.21
CA HIS A 46 -4.55 3.59 23.36
C HIS A 46 -4.28 2.90 24.72
N GLY A 47 -3.24 2.06 24.77
CA GLY A 47 -2.89 1.28 25.97
C GLY A 47 -3.76 0.03 26.20
N GLU A 48 -4.75 -0.25 25.34
CA GLU A 48 -5.48 -1.51 25.34
C GLU A 48 -4.80 -2.53 24.41
N VAL A 49 -4.70 -3.79 24.84
CA VAL A 49 -4.08 -4.87 24.05
C VAL A 49 -5.16 -5.62 23.29
N LEU A 50 -5.16 -5.53 21.96
CA LEU A 50 -6.04 -6.29 21.10
C LEU A 50 -5.41 -7.62 20.71
N ASN A 51 -6.10 -8.74 20.97
CA ASN A 51 -5.72 -10.04 20.41
C ASN A 51 -6.53 -10.32 19.15
N VAL A 52 -5.90 -10.15 17.99
CA VAL A 52 -6.54 -10.30 16.68
C VAL A 52 -6.27 -11.66 16.02
N SER A 53 -5.61 -12.59 16.72
CA SER A 53 -5.15 -13.87 16.17
C SER A 53 -6.24 -14.69 15.48
N ALA A 54 -7.44 -14.76 16.07
CA ALA A 54 -8.56 -15.52 15.51
C ALA A 54 -9.32 -14.76 14.42
N TRP A 55 -9.12 -13.45 14.34
CA TRP A 55 -9.88 -12.57 13.44
C TRP A 55 -9.08 -12.10 12.22
N SER A 56 -7.75 -12.16 12.25
CA SER A 56 -6.89 -11.60 11.22
C SER A 56 -7.16 -12.11 9.82
N VAL A 57 -7.46 -13.40 9.66
CA VAL A 57 -7.84 -14.00 8.36
C VAL A 57 -9.19 -13.49 7.83
N TYR A 58 -10.01 -12.90 8.69
CA TYR A 58 -11.31 -12.33 8.34
C TYR A 58 -11.27 -10.81 8.16
N HIS A 59 -10.16 -10.15 8.53
CA HIS A 59 -9.98 -8.71 8.40
C HIS A 59 -10.23 -8.27 6.94
N PRO A 60 -11.11 -7.29 6.69
CA PRO A 60 -11.42 -6.85 5.32
C PRO A 60 -10.22 -6.30 4.54
N GLY A 61 -9.20 -5.76 5.21
CA GLY A 61 -7.94 -5.34 4.58
C GLY A 61 -6.89 -6.45 4.46
N GLY A 62 -7.26 -7.70 4.72
CA GLY A 62 -6.35 -8.85 4.71
C GLY A 62 -5.56 -9.01 6.01
N ALA A 63 -5.01 -10.20 6.22
CA ALA A 63 -4.20 -10.51 7.41
C ALA A 63 -2.88 -9.75 7.42
N LEU A 64 -2.27 -9.54 6.24
CA LEU A 64 -0.99 -8.86 6.08
C LEU A 64 -1.01 -7.45 6.68
N ALA A 65 -2.11 -6.73 6.52
CA ALA A 65 -2.32 -5.41 7.12
C ALA A 65 -2.10 -5.38 8.63
N LEU A 66 -2.46 -6.45 9.35
CA LEU A 66 -2.32 -6.54 10.81
C LEU A 66 -0.92 -6.99 11.24
N LEU A 67 -0.23 -7.77 10.40
CA LEU A 67 1.06 -8.35 10.75
C LEU A 67 2.15 -7.29 10.97
N HIS A 68 2.09 -6.16 10.25
CA HIS A 68 3.03 -5.03 10.39
C HIS A 68 2.91 -4.26 11.72
N PHE A 69 1.88 -4.55 12.51
CA PHE A 69 1.60 -3.87 13.78
C PHE A 69 1.63 -4.80 15.00
N VAL A 70 1.96 -6.08 14.81
CA VAL A 70 2.12 -7.02 15.93
C VAL A 70 3.25 -6.52 16.84
N GLY A 71 2.91 -6.26 18.10
CA GLY A 71 3.83 -5.73 19.11
C GLY A 71 4.00 -4.20 19.09
N ARG A 72 3.24 -3.48 18.26
CA ARG A 72 3.30 -2.01 18.13
C ARG A 72 2.02 -1.35 18.64
N ASP A 73 2.13 -0.07 18.94
CA ASP A 73 0.97 0.82 19.02
C ASP A 73 0.55 1.19 17.61
N ALA A 74 -0.69 0.88 17.27
CA ALA A 74 -1.29 1.13 15.96
C ALA A 74 -2.51 2.05 16.08
N SER A 75 -2.56 2.87 17.15
CA SER A 75 -3.71 3.72 17.44
C SER A 75 -4.01 4.66 16.28
N ASP A 76 -3.00 5.33 15.75
CA ASP A 76 -3.15 6.32 14.69
C ASP A 76 -3.63 5.68 13.38
N GLU A 77 -3.06 4.52 13.02
CA GLU A 77 -3.47 3.75 11.85
C GLU A 77 -4.90 3.24 12.01
N ILE A 78 -5.20 2.52 13.09
CA ILE A 78 -6.54 1.99 13.35
C ILE A 78 -7.58 3.11 13.24
N GLU A 79 -7.28 4.26 13.80
CA GLU A 79 -8.15 5.42 13.79
C GLU A 79 -8.26 6.15 12.45
N ALA A 80 -7.24 6.14 11.60
CA ALA A 80 -7.29 6.70 10.25
C ALA A 80 -8.15 5.84 9.31
N TYR A 81 -8.08 4.51 9.45
CA TYR A 81 -8.71 3.55 8.52
C TYR A 81 -10.11 3.06 8.95
N HIS A 82 -10.55 3.33 10.18
CA HIS A 82 -11.80 2.78 10.73
C HIS A 82 -12.78 3.86 11.20
N CYS A 83 -14.07 3.62 10.95
CA CYS A 83 -15.14 4.48 11.44
C CYS A 83 -15.47 4.16 12.90
N PRO A 84 -16.14 5.09 13.63
CA PRO A 84 -16.51 4.90 15.03
C PRO A 84 -17.25 3.58 15.32
N GLU A 85 -18.13 3.14 14.42
CA GLU A 85 -18.87 1.88 14.57
C GLU A 85 -17.93 0.67 14.51
N THR A 86 -16.91 0.73 13.67
CA THR A 86 -15.91 -0.35 13.57
C THR A 86 -15.00 -0.35 14.80
N LEU A 87 -14.55 0.83 15.24
CA LEU A 87 -13.77 0.97 16.49
C LEU A 87 -14.54 0.40 17.70
N ALA A 88 -15.84 0.66 17.79
CA ALA A 88 -16.69 0.10 18.85
C ALA A 88 -16.74 -1.43 18.80
N ARG A 89 -16.75 -2.04 17.60
CA ARG A 89 -16.71 -3.51 17.42
C ARG A 89 -15.37 -4.12 17.80
N MET A 90 -14.28 -3.35 17.75
CA MET A 90 -12.94 -3.85 18.10
C MET A 90 -12.77 -4.12 19.59
N LYS A 91 -13.59 -3.49 20.46
CA LYS A 91 -13.56 -3.69 21.91
C LYS A 91 -13.70 -5.15 22.35
N LYS A 92 -14.35 -6.00 21.54
CA LYS A 92 -14.48 -7.43 21.83
C LYS A 92 -13.17 -8.23 21.74
N PHE A 93 -12.14 -7.65 21.11
CA PHE A 93 -10.81 -8.26 20.97
C PHE A 93 -9.84 -7.82 22.06
N ILE A 94 -10.26 -6.92 22.97
CA ILE A 94 -9.42 -6.48 24.08
C ILE A 94 -9.12 -7.67 25.00
N ALA A 95 -7.84 -7.95 25.18
CA ALA A 95 -7.30 -9.04 25.98
C ALA A 95 -6.63 -8.56 27.29
N GLY A 96 -6.36 -7.26 27.42
CA GLY A 96 -5.69 -6.67 28.58
C GLY A 96 -5.36 -5.20 28.36
N ARG A 97 -4.57 -4.62 29.26
CA ARG A 97 -4.04 -3.26 29.20
C ARG A 97 -2.53 -3.27 29.39
N VAL A 98 -1.86 -2.22 28.94
CA VAL A 98 -0.43 -1.98 29.19
C VAL A 98 -0.24 -0.65 29.92
N GLU A 99 0.84 -0.55 30.68
CA GLU A 99 1.33 0.75 31.13
C GLU A 99 2.07 1.45 29.99
N LEU A 100 1.81 2.75 29.83
CA LEU A 100 2.51 3.60 28.88
C LEU A 100 3.51 4.44 29.65
N ASP A 101 4.73 4.58 29.13
CA ASP A 101 5.72 5.50 29.67
C ASP A 101 5.45 6.94 29.19
N SER A 102 6.27 7.91 29.59
CA SER A 102 6.14 9.31 29.16
C SER A 102 6.31 9.51 27.64
N LYS A 103 6.84 8.51 26.94
CA LYS A 103 7.08 8.42 25.50
C LYS A 103 6.18 7.35 24.85
N GLY A 104 5.09 6.96 25.52
CA GLY A 104 4.11 5.99 25.02
C GLY A 104 4.52 4.52 25.19
N TRP A 105 4.09 3.68 24.25
CA TRP A 105 4.47 2.27 24.20
C TRP A 105 5.88 2.13 23.60
N LEU A 106 6.75 1.33 24.23
CA LEU A 106 8.02 0.92 23.61
C LEU A 106 7.73 -0.23 22.63
N PRO A 107 7.80 0.00 21.29
CA PRO A 107 7.41 -1.02 20.33
C PRO A 107 8.33 -2.25 20.36
N LEU A 108 7.79 -3.36 19.87
CA LEU A 108 8.54 -4.56 19.50
C LEU A 108 8.71 -4.60 17.97
N THR A 109 9.72 -5.34 17.50
CA THR A 109 9.89 -5.69 16.08
C THR A 109 8.78 -6.66 15.67
N PRO A 110 7.91 -6.32 14.69
CA PRO A 110 6.91 -7.25 14.21
C PRO A 110 7.56 -8.50 13.60
N PRO A 111 7.08 -9.72 13.87
CA PRO A 111 7.67 -10.95 13.31
C PRO A 111 7.78 -10.95 11.79
N ILE A 112 6.86 -10.27 11.09
CA ILE A 112 6.90 -10.16 9.63
C ILE A 112 8.14 -9.44 9.11
N THR A 113 8.67 -8.46 9.87
CA THR A 113 9.92 -7.75 9.54
C THR A 113 11.13 -8.67 9.65
N LEU A 114 11.02 -9.79 10.38
CA LEU A 114 12.05 -10.84 10.46
C LEU A 114 11.87 -11.93 9.37
N GLY A 115 10.89 -11.75 8.47
CA GLY A 115 10.49 -12.77 7.50
C GLY A 115 9.75 -13.95 8.13
N LEU A 116 9.14 -13.76 9.30
CA LEU A 116 8.45 -14.83 10.02
C LEU A 116 6.93 -14.69 9.91
N VAL A 117 6.29 -15.80 9.60
CA VAL A 117 4.83 -15.96 9.68
C VAL A 117 4.48 -17.15 10.56
N ARG A 118 3.25 -17.18 11.07
CA ARG A 118 2.79 -18.30 11.88
C ARG A 118 2.77 -19.58 11.05
N HIS A 119 3.32 -20.66 11.59
CA HIS A 119 3.31 -21.95 10.89
C HIS A 119 1.87 -22.47 10.72
N PRO A 120 1.51 -23.03 9.54
CA PRO A 120 0.18 -23.58 9.30
C PRO A 120 -0.25 -24.75 10.19
N ASN A 121 0.66 -25.37 10.96
CA ASN A 121 0.37 -26.55 11.78
C ASN A 121 -0.43 -26.20 13.05
N GLY A 122 -0.60 -24.91 13.35
CA GLY A 122 -1.38 -24.42 14.47
C GLY A 122 -0.73 -24.61 15.85
N VAL A 123 0.47 -25.21 15.90
CA VAL A 123 1.23 -25.43 17.14
C VAL A 123 1.80 -24.10 17.62
N LYS A 124 1.72 -23.84 18.94
CA LYS A 124 2.31 -22.64 19.56
C LYS A 124 3.83 -22.63 19.35
N ASN A 125 4.43 -21.45 19.24
CA ASN A 125 5.87 -21.25 18.99
C ASN A 125 6.39 -21.72 17.62
N ASN A 126 5.57 -22.36 16.79
CA ASN A 126 6.02 -22.76 15.47
C ASN A 126 5.88 -21.58 14.50
N TRP A 127 7.02 -21.05 14.08
CA TRP A 127 7.12 -20.06 13.03
C TRP A 127 7.64 -20.68 11.74
N LEU A 128 7.27 -20.07 10.63
CA LEU A 128 7.78 -20.36 9.31
C LEU A 128 8.55 -19.13 8.83
N LYS A 129 9.76 -19.35 8.31
CA LYS A 129 10.51 -18.30 7.62
C LYS A 129 10.04 -18.22 6.17
N GLU A 130 9.27 -17.18 5.84
CA GLU A 130 8.78 -16.90 4.50
C GLU A 130 9.79 -16.06 3.72
N GLY A 131 10.58 -16.73 2.88
CA GLY A 131 11.64 -16.08 2.09
C GLY A 131 12.76 -15.53 2.98
N SER A 132 13.96 -15.37 2.42
CA SER A 132 14.98 -14.57 3.11
C SER A 132 14.59 -13.10 3.01
N VAL A 133 14.01 -12.55 4.08
CA VAL A 133 13.98 -11.10 4.32
C VAL A 133 15.44 -10.64 4.44
N SER A 134 15.82 -9.74 3.53
CA SER A 134 17.18 -9.34 3.13
C SER A 134 18.10 -10.44 2.55
N LEU A 135 18.20 -10.47 1.20
CA LEU A 135 19.38 -10.98 0.48
C LEU A 135 20.58 -10.00 0.59
N GLY A 136 20.46 -8.96 1.41
CA GLY A 136 21.55 -8.10 1.83
C GLY A 136 22.54 -8.84 2.73
N THR A 137 22.10 -9.83 3.53
CA THR A 137 23.03 -10.55 4.42
C THR A 137 23.96 -11.49 3.66
N SER A 138 23.59 -12.07 2.52
CA SER A 138 24.52 -12.95 1.76
C SER A 138 25.49 -12.17 0.87
N ILE A 139 25.10 -10.99 0.37
CA ILE A 139 25.97 -10.13 -0.42
C ILE A 139 26.88 -9.31 0.50
N LEU A 140 26.38 -8.79 1.63
CA LEU A 140 27.21 -8.11 2.64
C LEU A 140 28.02 -9.08 3.49
N ALA A 141 27.55 -10.29 3.84
CA ALA A 141 28.43 -11.29 4.48
C ALA A 141 29.49 -11.84 3.52
N GLY A 142 29.21 -11.84 2.21
CA GLY A 142 30.21 -12.13 1.17
C GLY A 142 31.26 -11.03 1.03
N MET A 143 30.92 -9.78 1.34
CA MET A 143 31.83 -8.62 1.31
C MET A 143 32.48 -8.30 2.67
N ALA A 144 31.87 -8.68 3.79
CA ALA A 144 32.37 -8.46 5.14
C ALA A 144 33.47 -9.46 5.57
N ASN A 145 33.73 -10.49 4.77
CA ASN A 145 34.81 -11.46 5.00
C ASN A 145 36.12 -11.12 4.28
N LEU A 146 36.30 -9.87 3.84
CA LEU A 146 37.61 -9.36 3.43
C LEU A 146 38.19 -8.50 4.57
N PRO A 147 39.15 -9.02 5.36
CA PRO A 147 39.88 -8.19 6.29
C PRO A 147 40.83 -7.30 5.49
N ILE A 148 40.47 -6.04 5.26
CA ILE A 148 41.44 -5.00 4.93
C ILE A 148 42.21 -4.72 6.23
N THR A 149 43.34 -5.42 6.40
CA THR A 149 44.35 -5.06 7.41
C THR A 149 45.60 -4.58 6.68
N LEU A 150 45.95 -3.31 6.93
CA LEU A 150 47.19 -2.69 6.49
C LEU A 150 48.34 -3.16 7.42
N ASN A 151 49.30 -3.92 6.86
CA ASN A 151 50.65 -4.25 7.37
C ASN A 151 50.71 -5.05 8.70
N SER A 152 51.70 -5.89 9.04
CA SER A 152 53.00 -6.31 8.50
C SER A 152 53.46 -7.51 9.37
N GLU A 153 54.09 -8.54 8.76
CA GLU A 153 54.91 -9.60 9.40
C GLU A 153 54.25 -10.63 10.36
N HIS A 154 54.01 -11.87 9.87
CA HIS A 154 54.55 -13.15 10.39
C HIS A 154 53.84 -14.39 9.77
N GLU A 155 54.59 -15.49 9.74
CA GLU A 155 54.40 -16.77 9.04
C GLU A 155 53.25 -17.71 9.53
N PRO A 156 52.95 -18.83 8.83
CA PRO A 156 51.59 -19.35 8.62
C PRO A 156 51.18 -20.52 9.53
N ILE A 157 49.88 -20.68 9.79
CA ILE A 157 49.29 -21.91 10.35
C ILE A 157 47.84 -22.12 9.82
N PRO A 158 47.26 -23.34 9.85
CA PRO A 158 47.18 -24.29 8.75
C PRO A 158 45.76 -24.44 8.16
N VAL A 159 45.72 -24.93 6.92
CA VAL A 159 44.50 -25.23 6.13
C VAL A 159 43.68 -26.37 6.74
N PRO A 160 42.37 -26.21 6.96
CA PRO A 160 41.42 -27.32 6.96
C PRO A 160 40.89 -27.53 5.54
N THR A 161 41.10 -28.75 5.09
CA THR A 161 40.71 -29.41 3.85
C THR A 161 39.37 -28.98 3.25
N THR A 162 39.44 -28.73 1.94
CA THR A 162 38.37 -28.62 0.95
C THR A 162 37.33 -29.75 1.05
N GLU A 163 36.07 -29.40 1.30
CA GLU A 163 34.94 -30.10 0.73
C GLU A 163 34.28 -29.21 -0.33
N LYS A 164 33.99 -29.83 -1.47
CA LYS A 164 33.52 -29.21 -2.70
C LYS A 164 32.23 -28.44 -2.47
N SER A 165 32.22 -27.15 -2.81
CA SER A 165 30.99 -26.39 -2.99
C SER A 165 30.36 -26.79 -4.33
N ASP A 166 29.57 -27.85 -4.32
CA ASP A 166 28.64 -28.12 -5.41
C ASP A 166 27.56 -27.02 -5.42
N GLY A 167 27.20 -26.58 -6.63
CA GLY A 167 26.43 -25.37 -6.89
C GLY A 167 25.09 -25.31 -6.16
N ILE A 168 24.73 -24.08 -5.76
CA ILE A 168 23.41 -23.74 -5.23
C ILE A 168 22.37 -24.09 -6.30
N PRO A 169 21.45 -25.05 -6.07
CA PRO A 169 20.37 -25.31 -7.01
C PRO A 169 19.37 -24.16 -6.95
N LEU A 170 19.08 -23.55 -8.11
CA LEU A 170 17.83 -22.83 -8.31
C LEU A 170 16.68 -23.84 -8.13
N SER A 171 16.09 -23.90 -6.92
CA SER A 171 14.88 -24.70 -6.73
C SER A 171 13.66 -23.92 -7.24
N SER A 172 12.90 -24.62 -8.07
CA SER A 172 11.67 -24.21 -8.72
C SER A 172 10.49 -24.87 -7.99
N GLY A 173 9.42 -24.10 -7.73
CA GLY A 173 8.12 -24.63 -7.26
C GLY A 173 8.02 -25.00 -5.77
N PRO A 174 6.79 -25.17 -5.25
CA PRO A 174 6.51 -25.30 -3.82
C PRO A 174 6.84 -26.71 -3.32
N GLY A 175 8.12 -26.94 -3.03
CA GLY A 175 8.62 -28.10 -2.29
C GLY A 175 8.74 -27.76 -0.81
N THR A 176 8.08 -28.57 0.01
CA THR A 176 8.00 -28.54 1.47
C THR A 176 9.34 -28.77 2.15
N ASP A 177 10.02 -27.70 2.54
CA ASP A 177 10.97 -27.73 3.66
C ASP A 177 10.57 -26.62 4.64
N GLN A 178 9.39 -26.78 5.25
CA GLN A 178 8.87 -25.89 6.28
C GLN A 178 9.64 -26.13 7.58
N THR A 179 10.89 -25.67 7.63
CA THR A 179 11.69 -25.73 8.86
C THR A 179 10.99 -24.90 9.92
N ILE A 180 10.64 -25.57 11.03
CA ILE A 180 10.05 -24.92 12.19
C ILE A 180 11.10 -23.99 12.78
N TYR A 181 10.77 -22.71 12.82
CA TYR A 181 11.57 -21.67 13.46
C TYR A 181 11.00 -21.37 14.84
N THR A 182 11.87 -21.26 15.84
CA THR A 182 11.50 -20.85 17.20
C THR A 182 11.92 -19.40 17.39
N LEU A 183 10.94 -18.50 17.49
CA LEU A 183 11.15 -17.08 17.77
C LEU A 183 11.38 -16.86 19.26
N THR A 184 12.39 -16.07 19.61
CA THR A 184 12.69 -15.70 21.00
C THR A 184 12.32 -14.23 21.28
N VAL A 185 12.13 -13.91 22.56
CA VAL A 185 11.79 -12.54 23.00
C VAL A 185 12.88 -11.53 22.61
N ASP A 186 14.15 -11.89 22.72
CA ASP A 186 15.27 -11.00 22.38
C ASP A 186 15.28 -10.58 20.90
N GLN A 187 14.75 -11.44 20.01
CA GLN A 187 14.64 -11.13 18.57
C GLN A 187 13.52 -10.14 18.26
N LEU A 188 12.58 -9.95 19.19
CA LEU A 188 11.52 -8.95 19.09
C LEU A 188 11.97 -7.57 19.57
N GLU A 189 13.18 -7.43 20.10
CA GLU A 189 13.69 -6.10 20.44
C GLU A 189 13.92 -5.29 19.16
N PRO A 190 13.48 -4.01 19.13
CA PRO A 190 13.69 -3.15 17.96
C PRO A 190 15.18 -2.86 17.77
N PRO A 191 15.64 -2.74 16.51
CA PRO A 191 16.98 -2.25 16.24
C PRO A 191 17.15 -0.84 16.80
N THR A 192 18.38 -0.45 17.09
CA THR A 192 18.69 0.90 17.55
C THR A 192 18.23 1.91 16.50
N SER A 193 17.39 2.86 16.90
CA SER A 193 16.84 3.90 16.02
C SER A 193 17.53 5.24 16.29
N GLU A 194 17.83 5.98 15.22
CA GLU A 194 18.30 7.37 15.32
C GLU A 194 17.17 8.35 15.67
N LEU A 195 15.92 7.89 15.62
CA LEU A 195 14.74 8.71 15.92
C LEU A 195 14.56 8.89 17.43
N ASP A 196 14.22 10.12 17.84
CA ASP A 196 13.81 10.40 19.21
C ASP A 196 12.36 9.96 19.44
N ARG A 197 12.18 8.91 20.26
CA ARG A 197 10.87 8.41 20.70
C ARG A 197 9.96 9.51 21.28
N GLU A 198 10.53 10.49 21.98
CA GLU A 198 9.72 11.55 22.58
C GLU A 198 9.15 12.50 21.51
N VAL A 199 9.93 12.81 20.48
CA VAL A 199 9.49 13.62 19.33
C VAL A 199 8.42 12.86 18.55
N GLU A 200 8.63 11.58 18.24
CA GLU A 200 7.67 10.77 17.51
C GLU A 200 6.35 10.58 18.28
N TYR A 201 6.42 10.41 19.61
CA TYR A 201 5.22 10.36 20.45
C TYR A 201 4.46 11.70 20.47
N LYS A 202 5.17 12.84 20.55
CA LYS A 202 4.54 14.18 20.46
C LYS A 202 3.86 14.39 19.11
N ARG A 203 4.49 13.98 18.01
CA ARG A 203 3.92 14.06 16.65
C ARG A 203 2.66 13.22 16.51
N SER A 204 2.65 11.99 17.04
CA SER A 204 1.47 11.12 17.11
C SER A 204 0.34 11.78 17.91
N LYS A 205 0.62 12.34 19.09
CA LYS A 205 -0.40 13.06 19.88
C LYS A 205 -0.95 14.29 19.17
N ALA A 206 -0.10 15.08 18.52
CA ALA A 206 -0.54 16.22 17.73
C ALA A 206 -1.38 15.80 16.51
N PHE A 207 -1.09 14.63 15.91
CA PHE A 207 -1.88 14.06 14.83
C PHE A 207 -3.29 13.65 15.29
N GLN A 208 -3.42 13.10 16.49
CA GLN A 208 -4.72 12.81 17.10
C GLN A 208 -5.56 14.09 17.27
N GLU A 209 -4.94 15.20 17.68
CA GLU A 209 -5.63 16.50 17.75
C GLU A 209 -5.95 17.06 16.36
N LEU A 210 -5.07 16.88 15.35
CA LEU A 210 -5.38 17.23 13.95
C LEU A 210 -6.63 16.48 13.45
N LYS A 211 -6.71 15.17 13.69
CA LYS A 211 -7.88 14.38 13.31
C LYS A 211 -9.16 14.92 13.95
N LYS A 212 -9.09 15.33 15.22
CA LYS A 212 -10.20 15.95 15.93
C LYS A 212 -10.61 17.28 15.29
N ARG A 213 -9.64 18.17 14.99
CA ARG A 213 -9.89 19.44 14.26
C ARG A 213 -10.61 19.20 12.93
N ILE A 214 -10.15 18.24 12.14
CA ILE A 214 -10.78 17.85 10.85
C ILE A 214 -12.20 17.32 11.04
N SER A 215 -12.42 16.52 12.10
CA SER A 215 -13.73 15.96 12.43
C SER A 215 -14.73 17.03 12.89
N GLU A 216 -14.28 17.96 13.72
CA GLU A 216 -15.08 19.10 14.21
C GLU A 216 -15.44 20.08 13.08
N ALA A 217 -14.54 20.24 12.10
CA ALA A 217 -14.82 20.97 10.86
C ALA A 217 -15.83 20.26 9.95
N GLY A 218 -16.26 19.04 10.28
CA GLY A 218 -17.28 18.30 9.54
C GLY A 218 -16.77 17.64 8.25
N LEU A 219 -15.46 17.61 8.01
CA LEU A 219 -14.87 17.17 6.74
C LEU A 219 -15.00 15.66 6.49
N PHE A 220 -15.29 14.85 7.52
CA PHE A 220 -15.59 13.42 7.37
C PHE A 220 -17.06 13.13 7.04
N LYS A 221 -17.97 14.11 7.11
CA LYS A 221 -19.40 13.87 6.88
C LYS A 221 -19.67 13.74 5.38
N PRO A 222 -20.22 12.61 4.89
CA PRO A 222 -20.71 12.51 3.52
C PRO A 222 -22.02 13.32 3.41
N SER A 223 -22.05 14.32 2.54
CA SER A 223 -23.22 15.19 2.35
C SER A 223 -24.26 14.56 1.42
N GLY A 224 -24.77 13.37 1.77
CA GLY A 224 -25.78 12.68 0.95
C GLY A 224 -25.22 12.02 -0.33
N TRP A 225 -26.10 11.34 -1.07
CA TRP A 225 -25.72 10.33 -2.07
C TRP A 225 -25.01 10.85 -3.34
N LEU A 226 -25.03 12.16 -3.60
CA LEU A 226 -24.42 12.76 -4.81
C LEU A 226 -23.46 13.91 -4.54
N TYR A 227 -23.41 14.46 -3.33
CA TYR A 227 -22.69 15.69 -3.08
C TYR A 227 -21.19 15.54 -3.33
N GLY A 228 -20.63 16.49 -4.07
CA GLY A 228 -19.24 16.48 -4.49
C GLY A 228 -18.97 15.55 -5.69
N TYR A 229 -20.00 14.92 -6.26
CA TYR A 229 -19.90 14.09 -7.46
C TYR A 229 -20.83 14.57 -8.59
N GLU A 230 -21.70 15.56 -8.36
CA GLU A 230 -22.63 16.09 -9.36
C GLU A 230 -21.92 16.54 -10.66
N THR A 231 -20.87 17.35 -10.52
CA THR A 231 -20.07 17.82 -11.66
C THR A 231 -19.35 16.68 -12.36
N GLU A 232 -18.88 15.71 -11.58
CA GLU A 232 -18.16 14.55 -12.11
C GLU A 232 -19.07 13.64 -12.92
N ILE A 233 -20.29 13.39 -12.45
CA ILE A 233 -21.30 12.60 -13.18
C ILE A 233 -21.59 13.24 -14.53
N ILE A 234 -21.72 14.57 -14.60
CA ILE A 234 -21.92 15.28 -15.87
C ILE A 234 -20.73 15.04 -16.81
N ARG A 235 -19.49 15.13 -16.31
CA ARG A 235 -18.28 14.83 -17.11
C ARG A 235 -18.26 13.39 -17.59
N TYR A 236 -18.63 12.43 -16.74
CA TYR A 236 -18.64 11.01 -17.08
C TYR A 236 -19.68 10.73 -18.16
N LEU A 237 -20.89 11.29 -18.04
CA LEU A 237 -21.93 11.17 -19.05
C LEU A 237 -21.53 11.83 -20.37
N LEU A 238 -20.87 12.98 -20.33
CA LEU A 238 -20.35 13.65 -21.53
C LEU A 238 -19.29 12.81 -22.24
N LEU A 239 -18.31 12.28 -21.50
CA LEU A 239 -17.26 11.44 -22.08
C LEU A 239 -17.82 10.10 -22.59
N ALA A 240 -18.74 9.47 -21.86
CA ALA A 240 -19.38 8.22 -22.25
C ALA A 240 -20.26 8.40 -23.50
N SER A 241 -21.10 9.43 -23.53
CA SER A 241 -21.95 9.73 -24.69
C SER A 241 -21.13 10.17 -25.90
N GLY A 242 -20.05 10.93 -25.70
CA GLY A 242 -19.10 11.30 -26.75
C GLY A 242 -18.39 10.07 -27.33
N ALA A 243 -17.86 9.19 -26.48
CA ALA A 243 -17.24 7.94 -26.90
C ALA A 243 -18.21 7.06 -27.70
N TRP A 244 -19.41 6.82 -27.16
CA TRP A 244 -20.43 5.99 -27.80
C TRP A 244 -20.94 6.60 -29.10
N GLY A 245 -21.28 7.89 -29.11
CA GLY A 245 -21.82 8.58 -30.27
C GLY A 245 -20.81 8.63 -31.43
N LEU A 246 -19.55 8.95 -31.14
CA LEU A 246 -18.49 8.94 -32.16
C LEU A 246 -18.21 7.54 -32.67
N TRP A 247 -18.20 6.52 -31.81
CA TRP A 247 -18.03 5.13 -32.24
C TRP A 247 -19.18 4.68 -33.16
N TYR A 248 -20.42 5.02 -32.81
CA TYR A 248 -21.62 4.55 -33.51
C TYR A 248 -21.87 5.28 -34.84
N TYR A 249 -21.72 6.61 -34.86
CA TYR A 249 -22.08 7.43 -36.02
C TYR A 249 -20.93 7.68 -37.00
N THR A 250 -19.69 7.26 -36.69
CA THR A 250 -18.53 7.48 -37.57
C THR A 250 -17.89 6.16 -37.98
N ASN A 251 -17.26 6.12 -39.16
CA ASN A 251 -16.44 4.97 -39.60
C ASN A 251 -15.00 5.38 -39.99
N GLY A 252 -14.70 6.69 -39.95
CA GLY A 252 -13.39 7.22 -40.30
C GLY A 252 -12.42 7.22 -39.13
N TRP A 253 -11.12 7.28 -39.45
CA TRP A 253 -10.04 7.31 -38.47
C TRP A 253 -10.20 8.41 -37.41
N ILE A 254 -10.50 9.64 -37.83
CA ILE A 254 -10.62 10.77 -36.91
C ILE A 254 -11.75 10.51 -35.88
N GLY A 255 -12.94 10.13 -36.35
CA GLY A 255 -14.07 9.87 -35.47
C GLY A 255 -13.81 8.72 -34.49
N GLN A 256 -13.23 7.62 -34.97
CA GLN A 256 -12.94 6.45 -34.14
C GLN A 256 -11.80 6.68 -33.14
N MET A 257 -10.75 7.43 -33.51
CA MET A 257 -9.68 7.77 -32.56
C MET A 257 -10.15 8.81 -31.52
N THR A 258 -11.00 9.76 -31.90
CA THR A 258 -11.63 10.68 -30.93
C THR A 258 -12.56 9.93 -29.99
N SER A 259 -13.32 8.94 -30.48
CA SER A 259 -14.10 8.03 -29.63
C SER A 259 -13.21 7.30 -28.62
N ALA A 260 -12.11 6.69 -29.08
CA ALA A 260 -11.17 6.00 -28.22
C ALA A 260 -10.55 6.93 -27.17
N LEU A 261 -10.23 8.17 -27.55
CA LEU A 261 -9.73 9.19 -26.64
C LEU A 261 -10.75 9.54 -25.56
N CYS A 262 -12.01 9.81 -25.93
CA CYS A 262 -13.09 10.05 -24.96
C CYS A 262 -13.26 8.88 -24.00
N LEU A 263 -13.18 7.63 -24.50
CA LEU A 263 -13.26 6.44 -23.66
C LEU A 263 -12.07 6.32 -22.69
N GLY A 264 -10.86 6.62 -23.15
CA GLY A 264 -9.68 6.60 -22.28
C GLY A 264 -9.69 7.69 -21.21
N LEU A 265 -10.16 8.90 -21.55
CA LEU A 265 -10.39 9.96 -20.57
C LEU A 265 -11.50 9.59 -19.57
N LEU A 266 -12.54 8.88 -20.02
CA LEU A 266 -13.54 8.33 -19.11
C LEU A 266 -12.92 7.31 -18.15
N PHE A 267 -12.11 6.37 -18.64
CA PHE A 267 -11.42 5.40 -17.80
C PHE A 267 -10.48 6.05 -16.78
N GLN A 268 -9.80 7.12 -17.17
CA GLN A 268 -8.96 7.92 -16.30
C GLN A 268 -9.76 8.50 -15.13
N GLN A 269 -10.88 9.15 -15.44
CA GLN A 269 -11.74 9.80 -14.46
C GLN A 269 -12.44 8.80 -13.54
N LEU A 270 -12.91 7.68 -14.09
CA LEU A 270 -13.57 6.61 -13.33
C LEU A 270 -12.62 5.91 -12.35
N ALA A 271 -11.31 5.90 -12.61
CA ALA A 271 -10.33 5.36 -11.67
C ALA A 271 -10.40 6.05 -10.30
N PHE A 272 -10.67 7.35 -10.27
CA PHE A 272 -10.82 8.10 -9.03
C PHE A 272 -12.07 7.72 -8.25
N VAL A 273 -13.19 7.45 -8.94
CA VAL A 273 -14.41 6.95 -8.28
C VAL A 273 -14.16 5.59 -7.64
N VAL A 274 -13.45 4.70 -8.35
CA VAL A 274 -13.08 3.38 -7.81
C VAL A 274 -12.18 3.53 -6.59
N HIS A 275 -11.22 4.45 -6.63
CA HIS A 275 -10.34 4.77 -5.51
C HIS A 275 -11.14 5.25 -4.29
N ASP A 276 -12.00 6.25 -4.47
CA ASP A 276 -12.81 6.83 -3.40
C ASP A 276 -13.76 5.78 -2.80
N ALA A 277 -14.39 4.96 -3.65
CA ALA A 277 -15.25 3.86 -3.23
C ALA A 277 -14.45 2.78 -2.44
N GLY A 278 -13.24 2.46 -2.89
CA GLY A 278 -12.38 1.49 -2.22
C GLY A 278 -11.98 1.91 -0.79
N HIS A 279 -11.94 3.22 -0.53
CA HIS A 279 -11.68 3.80 0.80
C HIS A 279 -12.92 4.13 1.63
N LYS A 280 -14.11 3.81 1.11
CA LYS A 280 -15.41 4.17 1.70
C LYS A 280 -15.63 5.70 1.79
N GLY A 281 -15.12 6.44 0.81
CA GLY A 281 -15.19 7.91 0.74
C GLY A 281 -16.41 8.46 -0.02
N ILE A 282 -17.29 7.60 -0.55
CA ILE A 282 -18.49 8.04 -1.28
C ILE A 282 -19.69 8.05 -0.33
N THR A 283 -20.15 6.87 0.09
CA THR A 283 -21.33 6.72 0.97
C THR A 283 -20.95 6.44 2.41
N THR A 284 -19.69 6.11 2.68
CA THR A 284 -19.15 5.61 3.97
C THR A 284 -19.64 4.24 4.41
N ASP A 285 -20.60 3.66 3.67
CA ASP A 285 -21.08 2.30 3.85
C ASP A 285 -20.25 1.31 3.02
N TYR A 286 -19.79 0.25 3.68
CA TYR A 286 -18.93 -0.74 3.04
C TYR A 286 -19.61 -1.45 1.88
N PHE A 287 -20.90 -1.79 2.00
CA PHE A 287 -21.60 -2.56 0.97
C PHE A 287 -21.81 -1.69 -0.27
N TRP A 288 -22.33 -0.48 -0.09
CA TRP A 288 -22.63 0.41 -1.21
C TRP A 288 -21.38 0.88 -1.93
N ASP A 289 -20.34 1.30 -1.21
CA ASP A 289 -19.10 1.74 -1.85
C ASP A 289 -18.39 0.56 -2.53
N ARG A 290 -18.42 -0.65 -1.94
CA ARG A 290 -17.92 -1.84 -2.63
C ARG A 290 -18.68 -2.10 -3.93
N MET A 291 -20.02 -2.03 -3.93
CA MET A 291 -20.83 -2.24 -5.13
C MET A 291 -20.59 -1.17 -6.21
N ILE A 292 -20.49 0.11 -5.82
CA ILE A 292 -20.16 1.21 -6.75
C ILE A 292 -18.79 0.95 -7.38
N GLY A 293 -17.77 0.68 -6.54
CA GLY A 293 -16.42 0.40 -6.99
C GLY A 293 -16.35 -0.80 -7.94
N MET A 294 -17.05 -1.90 -7.64
CA MET A 294 -17.08 -3.10 -8.49
C MET A 294 -17.82 -2.86 -9.80
N THR A 295 -18.92 -2.10 -9.78
CA THR A 295 -19.66 -1.76 -10.99
C THR A 295 -18.78 -0.96 -11.94
N VAL A 296 -18.15 0.10 -11.43
CA VAL A 296 -17.27 0.96 -12.23
C VAL A 296 -16.00 0.21 -12.67
N ALA A 297 -15.29 -0.43 -11.74
CA ALA A 297 -14.04 -1.11 -12.04
C ALA A 297 -14.25 -2.31 -12.95
N SER A 298 -15.17 -3.23 -12.62
CA SER A 298 -15.30 -4.51 -13.31
C SER A 298 -16.18 -4.43 -14.53
N TRP A 299 -17.38 -3.82 -14.44
CA TRP A 299 -18.35 -3.81 -15.55
C TRP A 299 -18.03 -2.76 -16.61
N ILE A 300 -17.34 -1.67 -16.25
CA ILE A 300 -16.97 -0.59 -17.18
C ILE A 300 -15.45 -0.58 -17.44
N GLY A 301 -14.62 -0.85 -16.42
CA GLY A 301 -13.17 -0.75 -16.53
C GLY A 301 -12.45 -2.06 -16.87
N GLY A 302 -13.07 -3.22 -16.65
CA GLY A 302 -12.43 -4.54 -16.74
C GLY A 302 -11.42 -4.86 -15.62
N LEU A 303 -11.46 -4.15 -14.50
CA LEU A 303 -10.52 -4.28 -13.38
C LEU A 303 -11.20 -4.86 -12.14
N SER A 304 -10.39 -5.43 -11.23
CA SER A 304 -10.88 -5.87 -9.92
C SER A 304 -10.64 -4.81 -8.86
N VAL A 305 -11.71 -4.33 -8.23
CA VAL A 305 -11.60 -3.47 -7.04
C VAL A 305 -11.24 -4.30 -5.80
N GLY A 306 -11.56 -5.60 -5.79
CA GLY A 306 -11.10 -6.52 -4.76
C GLY A 306 -9.58 -6.59 -4.69
N TRP A 307 -8.94 -6.83 -5.85
CA TRP A 307 -7.47 -6.78 -5.97
C TRP A 307 -6.92 -5.41 -5.57
N TRP A 308 -7.50 -4.34 -6.11
CA TRP A 308 -7.03 -2.99 -5.83
C TRP A 308 -7.07 -2.70 -4.33
N CYS A 309 -8.15 -3.02 -3.62
CA CYS A 309 -8.22 -2.86 -2.17
C CYS A 309 -7.24 -3.76 -1.41
N ASP A 310 -7.06 -5.02 -1.82
CA ASP A 310 -6.10 -5.94 -1.18
C ASP A 310 -4.67 -5.40 -1.25
N ASN A 311 -4.30 -4.86 -2.42
CA ASN A 311 -3.00 -4.29 -2.71
C ASN A 311 -2.79 -2.93 -2.03
N HIS A 312 -3.70 -2.00 -2.31
CA HIS A 312 -3.54 -0.59 -1.96
C HIS A 312 -3.71 -0.32 -0.46
N ASN A 313 -4.48 -1.14 0.26
CA ASN A 313 -4.51 -1.05 1.72
C ASN A 313 -3.15 -1.37 2.34
N ILE A 314 -2.35 -2.27 1.73
CA ILE A 314 -1.00 -2.56 2.21
C ILE A 314 -0.08 -1.38 1.93
N HIS A 315 -0.12 -0.84 0.72
CA HIS A 315 0.62 0.38 0.37
C HIS A 315 0.40 1.50 1.40
N HIS A 316 -0.85 1.78 1.74
CA HIS A 316 -1.21 2.79 2.73
C HIS A 316 -0.61 2.59 4.14
N LEU A 317 -0.40 1.34 4.56
CA LEU A 317 0.11 1.01 5.90
C LEU A 317 1.64 1.03 5.96
N VAL A 318 2.30 0.66 4.85
CA VAL A 318 3.76 0.52 4.78
C VAL A 318 4.34 1.25 3.57
N THR A 319 3.81 2.44 3.29
CA THR A 319 4.14 3.27 2.12
C THR A 319 5.64 3.32 1.86
N ASN A 320 6.04 3.07 0.61
CA ASN A 320 7.42 3.04 0.12
C ASN A 320 8.33 1.97 0.74
N HIS A 321 7.84 1.03 1.54
CA HIS A 321 8.68 -0.03 2.09
C HIS A 321 9.04 -1.06 1.00
N PRO A 322 10.33 -1.26 0.64
CA PRO A 322 10.72 -2.09 -0.50
C PRO A 322 10.09 -3.48 -0.48
N GLU A 323 10.18 -4.20 0.65
CA GLU A 323 9.73 -5.59 0.77
C GLU A 323 8.22 -5.77 0.94
N HIS A 324 7.52 -4.73 1.39
CA HIS A 324 6.17 -4.87 1.93
C HIS A 324 5.14 -4.06 1.16
N ASP A 325 5.54 -2.97 0.52
CA ASP A 325 4.66 -2.14 -0.30
C ASP A 325 4.60 -2.66 -1.76
N PRO A 326 3.46 -3.21 -2.20
CA PRO A 326 3.34 -3.70 -3.57
C PRO A 326 3.27 -2.60 -4.63
N ASP A 327 3.02 -1.33 -4.25
CA ASP A 327 2.86 -0.20 -5.18
C ASP A 327 4.20 0.41 -5.64
N ILE A 328 5.33 -0.07 -5.11
CA ILE A 328 6.67 0.26 -5.63
C ILE A 328 7.41 -0.96 -6.19
N GLN A 329 6.77 -2.13 -6.14
CA GLN A 329 7.36 -3.41 -6.50
C GLN A 329 7.22 -3.73 -7.99
N HIS A 330 7.99 -3.02 -8.82
CA HIS A 330 7.81 -3.00 -10.28
C HIS A 330 8.91 -3.68 -11.10
N ILE A 331 9.77 -4.50 -10.49
CA ILE A 331 10.69 -5.38 -11.23
C ILE A 331 9.89 -6.24 -12.21
N PRO A 332 10.29 -6.31 -13.50
CA PRO A 332 11.60 -5.91 -14.05
C PRO A 332 11.73 -4.46 -14.54
N PHE A 333 10.67 -3.66 -14.53
CA PHE A 333 10.65 -2.37 -15.25
C PHE A 333 11.19 -1.19 -14.47
N PHE A 334 10.91 -1.12 -13.16
CA PHE A 334 11.37 -0.02 -12.32
C PHE A 334 11.97 -0.52 -11.00
N ALA A 335 13.01 0.18 -10.56
CA ALA A 335 13.56 0.11 -9.22
C ALA A 335 13.79 1.54 -8.74
N ILE A 336 13.21 1.89 -7.59
CA ILE A 336 13.33 3.23 -6.98
C ILE A 336 14.34 3.27 -5.83
N SER A 337 14.93 2.13 -5.48
CA SER A 337 15.98 1.99 -4.46
C SER A 337 17.02 0.95 -4.89
N LYS A 338 18.23 1.07 -4.34
CA LYS A 338 19.29 0.06 -4.43
C LYS A 338 18.92 -1.28 -3.78
N ASP A 339 17.93 -1.29 -2.89
CA ASP A 339 17.49 -2.51 -2.18
C ASP A 339 16.99 -3.60 -3.13
N PHE A 340 16.52 -3.20 -4.31
CA PHE A 340 16.09 -4.14 -5.35
C PHE A 340 17.27 -4.88 -6.03
N PHE A 341 18.51 -4.36 -5.97
CA PHE A 341 19.67 -4.95 -6.65
C PHE A 341 20.03 -6.34 -6.12
N GLY A 342 19.79 -6.57 -4.83
CA GLY A 342 20.00 -7.86 -4.19
C GLY A 342 18.96 -8.91 -4.57
N SER A 343 17.96 -8.62 -5.40
CA SER A 343 16.69 -9.38 -5.41
C SER A 343 15.99 -9.31 -4.05
N LEU A 344 14.67 -9.21 -4.10
CA LEU A 344 13.88 -8.87 -2.92
C LEU A 344 12.77 -9.89 -2.71
N TRP A 345 12.52 -10.32 -1.49
CA TRP A 345 11.30 -11.07 -1.20
C TRP A 345 10.12 -10.09 -1.03
N SER A 346 9.08 -10.24 -1.86
CA SER A 346 7.84 -9.49 -1.68
C SER A 346 6.92 -10.22 -0.70
N THR A 347 6.65 -9.64 0.46
CA THR A 347 5.71 -10.21 1.43
C THR A 347 4.27 -10.13 0.95
N TYR A 348 3.94 -9.16 0.09
CA TYR A 348 2.64 -9.08 -0.56
C TYR A 348 2.52 -10.15 -1.65
N TYR A 349 3.37 -10.19 -2.68
CA TYR A 349 3.24 -11.13 -3.80
C TYR A 349 3.66 -12.57 -3.46
N LYS A 350 4.34 -12.80 -2.33
CA LYS A 350 4.88 -14.11 -1.91
C LYS A 350 5.81 -14.71 -2.96
N ARG A 351 6.67 -13.88 -3.55
CA ARG A 351 7.67 -14.29 -4.54
C ARG A 351 8.93 -13.43 -4.45
N VAL A 352 10.04 -13.99 -4.93
CA VAL A 352 11.27 -13.25 -5.14
C VAL A 352 11.12 -12.35 -6.37
N MET A 353 11.42 -11.08 -6.20
CA MET A 353 11.60 -10.10 -7.25
C MET A 353 13.05 -10.16 -7.71
N ALA A 354 13.32 -11.04 -8.67
CA ALA A 354 14.67 -11.34 -9.10
C ALA A 354 15.28 -10.19 -9.91
N MET A 355 16.51 -9.81 -9.57
CA MET A 355 17.33 -8.89 -10.36
C MET A 355 18.03 -9.65 -11.50
N ASP A 356 17.23 -10.19 -12.43
CA ASP A 356 17.71 -10.97 -13.57
C ASP A 356 18.31 -10.09 -14.68
N ALA A 357 18.81 -10.72 -15.75
CA ALA A 357 19.45 -10.00 -16.85
C ALA A 357 18.52 -8.97 -17.52
N PHE A 358 17.25 -9.31 -17.69
CA PHE A 358 16.27 -8.41 -18.29
C PHE A 358 15.98 -7.20 -17.37
N SER A 359 15.83 -7.45 -16.07
CA SER A 359 15.65 -6.41 -15.05
C SER A 359 16.82 -5.44 -15.04
N LYS A 360 18.06 -5.94 -15.10
CA LYS A 360 19.26 -5.09 -15.16
C LYS A 360 19.27 -4.19 -16.40
N ILE A 361 18.88 -4.71 -17.56
CA ILE A 361 18.76 -3.92 -18.79
C ILE A 361 17.70 -2.83 -18.62
N MET A 362 16.49 -3.19 -18.20
CA MET A 362 15.40 -2.25 -18.04
C MET A 362 15.71 -1.16 -17.01
N ILE A 363 16.27 -1.52 -15.86
CA ILE A 363 16.68 -0.57 -14.80
C ILE A 363 17.77 0.37 -15.29
N SER A 364 18.73 -0.08 -16.11
CA SER A 364 19.76 0.81 -16.66
C SER A 364 19.18 1.93 -17.54
N VAL A 365 18.00 1.72 -18.13
CA VAL A 365 17.33 2.69 -19.01
C VAL A 365 15.98 3.18 -18.48
N GLN A 366 15.62 2.87 -17.23
CA GLN A 366 14.27 3.07 -16.70
C GLN A 366 13.78 4.52 -16.80
N HIS A 367 14.67 5.49 -16.56
CA HIS A 367 14.40 6.93 -16.69
C HIS A 367 14.09 7.37 -18.13
N LYS A 368 14.53 6.61 -19.14
CA LYS A 368 14.25 6.88 -20.56
C LYS A 368 12.93 6.25 -21.02
N VAL A 369 12.60 5.08 -20.49
CA VAL A 369 11.40 4.32 -20.88
C VAL A 369 10.19 4.58 -19.98
N TYR A 370 10.35 5.39 -18.92
CA TYR A 370 9.35 5.69 -17.90
C TYR A 370 7.94 5.94 -18.45
N TYR A 371 7.78 6.96 -19.30
CA TYR A 371 6.45 7.30 -19.84
C TYR A 371 5.91 6.24 -20.80
N VAL A 372 6.78 5.53 -21.54
CA VAL A 372 6.37 4.45 -22.44
C VAL A 372 5.81 3.28 -21.63
N VAL A 373 6.50 2.86 -20.59
CA VAL A 373 6.04 1.77 -19.70
C VAL A 373 4.74 2.18 -18.99
N LEU A 374 4.66 3.40 -18.44
CA LEU A 374 3.45 3.87 -17.77
C LEU A 374 2.25 4.04 -18.70
N SER A 375 2.49 4.35 -19.98
CA SER A 375 1.43 4.38 -21.01
C SER A 375 0.75 3.02 -21.19
N LEU A 376 1.45 1.94 -20.86
CA LEU A 376 0.98 0.55 -20.95
C LEU A 376 0.63 -0.05 -19.58
N ALA A 377 0.79 0.70 -18.47
CA ALA A 377 0.60 0.15 -17.12
C ALA A 377 -0.82 -0.36 -16.85
N ARG A 378 -1.84 0.11 -17.59
CA ARG A 378 -3.21 -0.42 -17.48
C ARG A 378 -3.27 -1.92 -17.78
N PHE A 379 -2.46 -2.42 -18.71
CA PHE A 379 -2.40 -3.85 -19.01
C PHE A 379 -1.84 -4.66 -17.83
N ASN A 380 -0.91 -4.08 -17.08
CA ASN A 380 -0.43 -4.69 -15.83
C ASN A 380 -1.53 -4.72 -14.75
N LEU A 381 -2.38 -3.69 -14.68
CA LEU A 381 -3.54 -3.68 -13.77
C LEU A 381 -4.54 -4.81 -14.11
N TYR A 382 -4.75 -5.11 -15.40
CA TYR A 382 -5.55 -6.28 -15.81
C TYR A 382 -4.90 -7.59 -15.35
N ALA A 383 -3.61 -7.76 -15.61
CA ALA A 383 -2.88 -8.96 -15.21
C ALA A 383 -2.99 -9.18 -13.69
N ASN A 384 -2.72 -8.15 -12.88
CA ASN A 384 -2.81 -8.23 -11.43
C ASN A 384 -4.25 -8.50 -10.94
N SER A 385 -5.25 -7.83 -11.53
CA SER A 385 -6.66 -8.07 -11.23
C SER A 385 -7.04 -9.54 -11.42
N TYR A 386 -6.62 -10.14 -12.54
CA TYR A 386 -7.02 -11.51 -12.89
C TYR A 386 -6.20 -12.55 -12.13
N ILE A 387 -4.90 -12.31 -11.92
CA ILE A 387 -4.06 -13.15 -11.07
C ILE A 387 -4.64 -13.20 -9.65
N TYR A 388 -5.09 -12.07 -9.11
CA TYR A 388 -5.77 -12.03 -7.82
C TYR A 388 -7.07 -12.83 -7.85
N LEU A 389 -8.00 -12.51 -8.77
CA LEU A 389 -9.33 -13.13 -8.82
C LEU A 389 -9.29 -14.66 -9.04
N LEU A 390 -8.33 -15.15 -9.82
CA LEU A 390 -8.15 -16.58 -10.09
C LEU A 390 -7.25 -17.27 -9.06
N GLY A 391 -6.52 -16.49 -8.26
CA GLY A 391 -5.62 -16.96 -7.23
C GLY A 391 -6.32 -17.44 -5.95
N PRO A 392 -5.52 -17.77 -4.91
CA PRO A 392 -6.03 -18.30 -3.64
C PRO A 392 -6.46 -17.22 -2.64
N ARG A 393 -6.15 -15.95 -2.88
CA ARG A 393 -6.41 -14.83 -1.95
C ARG A 393 -7.88 -14.39 -1.83
N PRO A 394 -8.63 -14.18 -2.93
CA PRO A 394 -9.98 -13.65 -2.81
C PRO A 394 -10.90 -14.65 -2.11
N LYS A 395 -11.81 -14.13 -1.30
CA LYS A 395 -12.95 -14.90 -0.81
C LYS A 395 -13.88 -15.17 -1.99
N ARG A 396 -14.21 -16.44 -2.25
CA ARG A 396 -15.08 -16.86 -3.36
C ARG A 396 -16.57 -16.68 -3.03
N ASP A 397 -16.93 -15.48 -2.60
CA ASP A 397 -18.28 -15.09 -2.21
C ASP A 397 -19.07 -14.45 -3.37
N ASN A 398 -20.21 -13.81 -3.06
CA ASN A 398 -21.04 -13.15 -4.06
C ASN A 398 -20.36 -11.91 -4.67
N PHE A 399 -19.49 -11.23 -3.93
CA PHE A 399 -18.74 -10.10 -4.51
C PHE A 399 -17.78 -10.61 -5.58
N TRP A 400 -17.03 -11.67 -5.29
CA TRP A 400 -16.14 -12.29 -6.28
C TRP A 400 -16.88 -12.71 -7.57
N ARG A 401 -18.07 -13.31 -7.43
CA ARG A 401 -18.92 -13.67 -8.60
C ARG A 401 -19.35 -12.44 -9.41
N TYR A 402 -19.68 -11.34 -8.73
CA TYR A 402 -20.09 -10.10 -9.37
C TYR A 402 -18.93 -9.42 -10.12
N GLU A 403 -17.70 -9.40 -9.59
CA GLU A 403 -16.54 -8.89 -10.33
C GLU A 403 -16.26 -9.73 -11.58
N LEU A 404 -16.29 -11.07 -11.46
CA LEU A 404 -16.06 -11.95 -12.61
C LEU A 404 -17.12 -11.77 -13.71
N ALA A 405 -18.39 -11.65 -13.33
CA ALA A 405 -19.46 -11.35 -14.27
C ALA A 405 -19.24 -9.98 -14.95
N GLY A 406 -18.84 -8.97 -14.19
CA GLY A 406 -18.50 -7.65 -14.71
C GLY A 406 -17.33 -7.65 -15.68
N ILE A 407 -16.24 -8.35 -15.34
CA ILE A 407 -15.05 -8.46 -16.22
C ILE A 407 -15.40 -9.24 -17.50
N ALA A 408 -16.20 -10.30 -17.40
CA ALA A 408 -16.66 -11.05 -18.57
C ALA A 408 -17.54 -10.17 -19.47
N TRP A 409 -18.46 -9.40 -18.88
CA TRP A 409 -19.26 -8.41 -19.60
C TRP A 409 -18.39 -7.34 -20.26
N TYR A 410 -17.39 -6.83 -19.53
CA TYR A 410 -16.46 -5.82 -20.03
C TYR A 410 -15.79 -6.26 -21.32
N TRP A 411 -15.15 -7.42 -21.30
CA TRP A 411 -14.48 -7.94 -22.49
C TRP A 411 -15.46 -8.29 -23.58
N PHE A 412 -16.66 -8.79 -23.24
CA PHE A 412 -17.69 -9.05 -24.24
C PHE A 412 -18.07 -7.78 -25.00
N TYR A 413 -18.45 -6.69 -24.31
CA TYR A 413 -18.85 -5.46 -25.00
C TYR A 413 -17.66 -4.79 -25.69
N TYR A 414 -16.48 -4.75 -25.04
CA TYR A 414 -15.32 -4.04 -25.56
C TYR A 414 -14.74 -4.74 -26.79
N LEU A 415 -14.64 -6.07 -26.79
CA LEU A 415 -14.22 -6.84 -27.97
C LEU A 415 -15.26 -6.79 -29.09
N SER A 416 -16.56 -6.73 -28.76
CA SER A 416 -17.61 -6.54 -29.76
C SER A 416 -17.50 -5.17 -30.43
N MET A 417 -17.24 -4.12 -29.64
CA MET A 417 -16.98 -2.77 -30.12
C MET A 417 -15.73 -2.69 -31.00
N LEU A 418 -14.63 -3.36 -30.62
CA LEU A 418 -13.44 -3.44 -31.47
C LEU A 418 -13.73 -4.22 -32.76
N ARG A 419 -14.45 -5.35 -32.68
CA ARG A 419 -14.78 -6.17 -33.85
C ARG A 419 -15.61 -5.40 -34.89
N SER A 420 -16.45 -4.45 -34.47
CA SER A 420 -17.24 -3.63 -35.40
C SER A 420 -16.40 -2.64 -36.22
N LEU A 421 -15.16 -2.36 -35.81
CA LEU A 421 -14.32 -1.40 -36.52
C LEU A 421 -13.87 -1.95 -37.90
N PRO A 422 -13.78 -1.09 -38.93
CA PRO A 422 -13.62 -1.52 -40.33
C PRO A 422 -12.35 -2.32 -40.63
N THR A 423 -11.23 -1.95 -40.00
CA THR A 423 -9.91 -2.52 -40.29
C THR A 423 -9.22 -2.99 -39.02
N TRP A 424 -8.32 -3.97 -39.13
CA TRP A 424 -7.58 -4.47 -37.97
C TRP A 424 -6.61 -3.43 -37.40
N GLN A 425 -6.07 -2.53 -38.25
CA GLN A 425 -5.21 -1.43 -37.81
C GLN A 425 -5.99 -0.45 -36.92
N MET A 426 -7.24 -0.12 -37.29
CA MET A 426 -8.10 0.72 -36.45
C MET A 426 -8.41 0.06 -35.12
N ARG A 427 -8.57 -1.28 -35.08
CA ARG A 427 -8.80 -2.02 -33.83
C ARG A 427 -7.64 -1.89 -32.86
N VAL A 428 -6.42 -2.14 -33.36
CA VAL A 428 -5.20 -2.00 -32.56
C VAL A 428 -5.02 -0.56 -32.11
N ALA A 429 -5.20 0.41 -33.00
CA ALA A 429 -5.09 1.82 -32.67
C ALA A 429 -6.14 2.26 -31.63
N TYR A 430 -7.40 1.84 -31.78
CA TYR A 430 -8.47 2.15 -30.82
C TYR A 430 -8.15 1.59 -29.44
N LEU A 431 -7.68 0.33 -29.39
CA LEU A 431 -7.24 -0.31 -28.15
C LEU A 431 -6.12 0.50 -27.49
N LEU A 432 -5.06 0.83 -28.24
CA LEU A 432 -3.94 1.59 -27.71
C LEU A 432 -4.35 3.00 -27.25
N VAL A 433 -5.09 3.76 -28.07
CA VAL A 433 -5.51 5.13 -27.72
C VAL A 433 -6.39 5.15 -26.48
N SER A 434 -7.38 4.26 -26.39
CA SER A 434 -8.27 4.22 -25.21
C SER A 434 -7.58 3.78 -23.92
N HIS A 435 -6.47 3.04 -24.01
CA HIS A 435 -5.71 2.62 -22.83
C HIS A 435 -4.60 3.62 -22.44
N ILE A 436 -3.91 4.17 -23.44
CA ILE A 436 -2.84 5.17 -23.24
C ILE A 436 -3.42 6.50 -22.76
N ALA A 437 -4.58 6.94 -23.28
CA ALA A 437 -5.21 8.17 -22.81
C ALA A 437 -5.59 8.11 -21.33
N ALA A 438 -5.72 6.92 -20.75
CA ALA A 438 -5.94 6.74 -19.31
C ALA A 438 -4.66 6.88 -18.48
N SER A 439 -3.47 6.79 -19.08
CA SER A 439 -2.20 6.70 -18.36
C SER A 439 -1.76 7.89 -17.52
N PRO A 440 -2.28 9.13 -17.70
CA PRO A 440 -1.96 10.21 -16.76
C PRO A 440 -2.26 9.85 -15.30
N VAL A 441 -3.25 8.99 -15.02
CA VAL A 441 -3.50 8.50 -13.65
C VAL A 441 -2.34 7.65 -13.11
N HIS A 442 -1.71 6.82 -13.95
CA HIS A 442 -0.57 6.01 -13.51
C HIS A 442 0.63 6.89 -13.19
N VAL A 443 0.87 7.92 -14.00
CA VAL A 443 1.91 8.93 -13.73
C VAL A 443 1.62 9.64 -12.41
N GLN A 444 0.38 10.08 -12.18
CA GLN A 444 -0.01 10.75 -10.94
C GLN A 444 0.22 9.88 -9.69
N ILE A 445 -0.14 8.59 -9.75
CA ILE A 445 0.01 7.69 -8.60
C ILE A 445 1.49 7.53 -8.24
N VAL A 446 2.35 7.19 -9.20
CA VAL A 446 3.77 6.99 -8.90
C VAL A 446 4.49 8.30 -8.58
N LEU A 447 4.00 9.41 -9.13
CA LEU A 447 4.57 10.74 -8.91
C LEU A 447 4.63 11.09 -7.44
N SER A 448 3.60 10.74 -6.65
CA SER A 448 3.57 11.09 -5.23
C SER A 448 4.49 10.25 -4.33
N HIS A 449 5.14 9.21 -4.85
CA HIS A 449 5.87 8.24 -4.04
C HIS A 449 7.28 7.92 -4.53
N PHE A 450 7.50 7.82 -5.85
CA PHE A 450 8.77 7.32 -6.40
C PHE A 450 9.98 8.21 -6.11
N ALA A 451 9.76 9.50 -5.85
CA ALA A 451 10.83 10.42 -5.46
C ALA A 451 11.03 10.52 -3.93
N CYS A 452 10.18 9.85 -3.15
CA CYS A 452 10.22 9.89 -1.70
C CYS A 452 11.12 8.76 -1.15
N PRO A 453 11.73 8.95 0.04
CA PRO A 453 12.54 7.93 0.68
C PRO A 453 11.84 6.56 0.80
N THR A 454 12.63 5.50 0.70
CA THR A 454 12.20 4.10 0.87
C THR A 454 12.77 3.45 2.13
N ASP A 455 13.54 4.18 2.93
CA ASP A 455 14.16 3.65 4.15
C ASP A 455 13.09 3.21 5.17
N ASP A 456 13.31 2.04 5.80
CA ASP A 456 12.57 1.63 6.98
C ASP A 456 13.29 2.13 8.23
N LEU A 457 12.73 3.16 8.87
CA LEU A 457 13.29 3.75 10.10
C LEU A 457 12.90 2.95 11.37
N GLY A 458 12.32 1.77 11.19
CA GLY A 458 11.92 0.85 12.24
C GLY A 458 10.62 1.27 12.93
N PRO A 459 10.21 0.52 13.97
CA PRO A 459 8.89 0.66 14.58
C PRO A 459 8.74 1.90 15.47
N THR A 460 9.84 2.63 15.73
CA THR A 460 9.87 3.90 16.47
C THR A 460 9.24 5.06 15.69
N GLU A 461 9.32 5.02 14.36
CA GLU A 461 8.72 6.04 13.50
C GLU A 461 7.19 6.05 13.66
N SER A 462 6.64 7.23 13.96
CA SER A 462 5.19 7.41 14.08
C SER A 462 4.50 7.36 12.71
N PHE A 463 3.22 6.99 12.71
CA PHE A 463 2.38 7.00 11.51
C PHE A 463 2.44 8.31 10.72
N PRO A 464 2.20 9.50 11.31
CA PRO A 464 2.25 10.76 10.55
C PRO A 464 3.63 11.06 9.97
N SER A 465 4.71 10.81 10.72
CA SER A 465 6.08 10.99 10.23
C SER A 465 6.36 10.13 9.01
N ARG A 466 5.98 8.85 9.05
CA ARG A 466 6.14 7.93 7.92
C ARG A 466 5.40 8.44 6.70
N GLN A 467 4.09 8.71 6.82
CA GLN A 467 3.28 9.14 5.67
C GLN A 467 3.78 10.46 5.07
N LEU A 468 4.23 11.42 5.88
CA LEU A 468 4.79 12.69 5.40
C LEU A 468 6.17 12.51 4.75
N ARG A 469 6.98 11.56 5.22
CA ARG A 469 8.29 11.27 4.63
C ARG A 469 8.15 10.61 3.27
N THR A 470 7.25 9.64 3.15
CA THR A 470 7.11 8.71 2.00
C THR A 470 6.13 9.19 0.92
N THR A 471 5.52 10.36 1.10
CA THR A 471 4.51 10.88 0.20
C THR A 471 4.76 12.36 -0.09
N MET A 472 4.47 12.79 -1.32
CA MET A 472 4.50 14.19 -1.72
C MET A 472 3.27 14.59 -2.54
N ASP A 473 2.93 15.87 -2.45
CA ASP A 473 1.81 16.47 -3.16
C ASP A 473 2.21 17.15 -4.46
N VAL A 474 1.22 17.34 -5.33
CA VAL A 474 1.35 18.11 -6.56
C VAL A 474 0.56 19.41 -6.44
N ILE A 475 1.25 20.53 -6.62
CA ILE A 475 0.62 21.86 -6.61
C ILE A 475 -0.31 21.96 -7.84
N CYS A 476 -1.60 22.17 -7.57
CA CYS A 476 -2.65 22.23 -8.57
C CYS A 476 -3.70 23.29 -8.23
N SER A 477 -4.08 24.11 -9.21
CA SER A 477 -5.21 25.05 -9.05
C SER A 477 -6.55 24.32 -9.12
N GLU A 478 -7.58 24.91 -8.50
CA GLU A 478 -8.92 24.32 -8.41
C GLU A 478 -9.54 24.06 -9.79
N ASN A 479 -9.29 24.94 -10.76
CA ASN A 479 -9.88 24.87 -12.09
C ASN A 479 -9.50 23.61 -12.90
N ILE A 480 -8.38 22.97 -12.55
CA ILE A 480 -7.87 21.78 -13.25
C ILE A 480 -7.71 20.57 -12.32
N GLU A 481 -8.14 20.68 -11.06
CA GLU A 481 -7.97 19.63 -10.06
C GLU A 481 -8.70 18.34 -10.43
N PHE A 482 -9.76 18.44 -11.22
CA PHE A 482 -10.50 17.29 -11.74
C PHE A 482 -9.64 16.37 -12.61
N ILE A 483 -8.60 16.90 -13.27
CA ILE A 483 -7.66 16.09 -14.04
C ILE A 483 -6.90 15.15 -13.10
N HIS A 484 -6.58 15.63 -11.90
CA HIS A 484 -5.85 14.87 -10.88
C HIS A 484 -6.77 14.04 -9.98
N GLY A 485 -8.08 14.35 -9.96
CA GLY A 485 -9.08 13.58 -9.22
C GLY A 485 -8.76 13.43 -7.74
N GLY A 486 -8.23 14.48 -7.11
CA GLY A 486 -7.81 14.48 -5.70
C GLY A 486 -6.46 13.83 -5.40
N LEU A 487 -5.91 13.02 -6.32
CA LEU A 487 -4.61 12.35 -6.14
C LEU A 487 -3.40 13.30 -6.20
N HIS A 488 -3.61 14.60 -6.37
CA HIS A 488 -2.58 15.60 -6.17
C HIS A 488 -2.36 15.94 -4.69
N LEU A 489 -3.29 15.53 -3.81
CA LEU A 489 -3.28 15.73 -2.35
C LEU A 489 -3.04 14.40 -1.62
N GLN A 490 -2.02 13.65 -2.06
CA GLN A 490 -1.71 12.31 -1.56
C GLN A 490 -1.28 12.29 -0.10
N VAL A 491 -0.58 13.33 0.38
CA VAL A 491 -0.17 13.42 1.79
C VAL A 491 -1.41 13.40 2.69
N THR A 492 -2.38 14.25 2.38
CA THR A 492 -3.63 14.34 3.16
C THR A 492 -4.46 13.06 3.03
N HIS A 493 -4.52 12.49 1.82
CA HIS A 493 -5.18 11.23 1.56
C HIS A 493 -4.56 10.08 2.38
N HIS A 494 -3.23 9.94 2.42
CA HIS A 494 -2.55 8.91 3.19
C HIS A 494 -2.74 9.04 4.71
N LEU A 495 -2.81 10.27 5.22
CA LEU A 495 -3.10 10.52 6.63
C LEU A 495 -4.57 10.24 6.98
N PHE A 496 -5.50 10.51 6.05
CA PHE A 496 -6.94 10.35 6.26
C PHE A 496 -7.64 9.69 5.06
N PRO A 497 -7.41 8.39 4.78
CA PRO A 497 -7.87 7.77 3.53
C PRO A 497 -9.38 7.73 3.35
N ARG A 498 -10.11 7.78 4.47
CA ARG A 498 -11.59 7.80 4.49
C ARG A 498 -12.20 9.17 4.21
N LEU A 499 -11.38 10.22 4.10
CA LEU A 499 -11.87 11.57 3.90
C LEU A 499 -12.46 11.68 2.48
N PRO A 500 -13.71 12.14 2.32
CA PRO A 500 -14.30 12.32 1.00
C PRO A 500 -13.45 13.25 0.13
N ARG A 501 -13.22 12.86 -1.12
CA ARG A 501 -12.31 13.56 -2.05
C ARG A 501 -12.57 15.07 -2.15
N HIS A 502 -13.84 15.50 -2.17
CA HIS A 502 -14.23 16.91 -2.26
C HIS A 502 -13.81 17.75 -1.03
N ASN A 503 -13.44 17.11 0.09
CA ASN A 503 -12.95 17.76 1.31
C ASN A 503 -11.42 17.70 1.45
N LEU A 504 -10.69 16.98 0.58
CA LEU A 504 -9.24 16.81 0.69
C LEU A 504 -8.51 18.15 0.68
N ARG A 505 -8.94 19.10 -0.16
CA ARG A 505 -8.32 20.43 -0.24
C ARG A 505 -8.42 21.18 1.08
N ALA A 506 -9.62 21.23 1.67
CA ALA A 506 -9.82 21.86 2.97
C ALA A 506 -9.01 21.17 4.09
N ALA A 507 -8.98 19.83 4.10
CA ALA A 507 -8.19 19.07 5.07
C ALA A 507 -6.68 19.31 4.88
N SER A 508 -6.20 19.46 3.64
CA SER A 508 -4.78 19.66 3.35
C SER A 508 -4.22 20.95 3.95
N LEU A 509 -5.03 22.01 4.06
CA LEU A 509 -4.63 23.25 4.73
C LEU A 509 -4.37 23.01 6.23
N LEU A 510 -5.17 22.18 6.88
CA LEU A 510 -4.97 21.81 8.30
C LEU A 510 -3.74 20.88 8.45
N VAL A 511 -3.49 20.00 7.49
CA VAL A 511 -2.29 19.15 7.49
C VAL A 511 -1.02 20.00 7.34
N LYS A 512 -1.01 21.00 6.46
CA LYS A 512 0.10 21.93 6.31
C LYS A 512 0.37 22.69 7.61
N GLN A 513 -0.68 23.19 8.26
CA GLN A 513 -0.56 23.82 9.58
C GLN A 513 0.02 22.85 10.63
N TYR A 514 -0.42 21.60 10.66
CA TYR A 514 0.16 20.58 11.54
C TYR A 514 1.65 20.37 11.27
N CYS A 515 2.07 20.35 10.01
CA CYS A 515 3.48 20.19 9.65
C CYS A 515 4.32 21.37 10.14
N GLU A 516 3.82 22.61 10.02
CA GLU A 516 4.45 23.80 10.59
C GLU A 516 4.52 23.73 12.12
N GLU A 517 3.44 23.33 12.79
CA GLU A 517 3.37 23.18 14.25
C GLU A 517 4.36 22.15 14.81
N GLN A 518 4.67 21.10 14.02
CA GLN A 518 5.50 19.96 14.45
C GLN A 518 6.91 19.95 13.84
N ASP A 519 7.30 21.03 13.16
CA ASP A 519 8.58 21.15 12.45
C ASP A 519 8.83 19.97 11.50
N ILE A 520 7.84 19.68 10.66
CA ILE A 520 7.89 18.64 9.62
C ILE A 520 7.85 19.31 8.25
N VAL A 521 8.74 18.88 7.34
CA VAL A 521 8.75 19.37 5.97
C VAL A 521 7.57 18.78 5.19
N TYR A 522 6.65 19.64 4.74
CA TYR A 522 5.61 19.26 3.78
C TYR A 522 6.16 19.26 2.36
N LYS A 523 6.27 18.08 1.73
CA LYS A 523 6.78 17.95 0.36
C LYS A 523 5.67 18.20 -0.65
N GLU A 524 5.75 19.31 -1.38
CA GLU A 524 4.90 19.58 -2.52
C GLU A 524 5.69 20.20 -3.68
N TYR A 525 5.34 19.82 -4.91
CA TYR A 525 6.02 20.29 -6.10
C TYR A 525 5.03 20.62 -7.21
N GLY A 526 5.38 21.53 -8.13
CA GLY A 526 4.64 21.66 -9.38
C GLY A 526 4.75 20.38 -10.22
N TRP A 527 3.74 20.09 -11.06
CA TRP A 527 3.68 18.87 -11.88
C TRP A 527 4.98 18.54 -12.62
N MET A 528 5.59 19.54 -13.26
CA MET A 528 6.84 19.35 -14.01
C MET A 528 8.03 19.05 -13.09
N ASP A 529 8.15 19.76 -11.97
CA ASP A 529 9.27 19.57 -11.06
C ASP A 529 9.17 18.25 -10.29
N GLY A 530 7.96 17.85 -9.88
CA GLY A 530 7.74 16.52 -9.32
C GLY A 530 8.16 15.41 -10.29
N ASN A 531 7.79 15.50 -11.57
CA ASN A 531 8.21 14.51 -12.57
C ASN A 531 9.74 14.52 -12.77
N LYS A 532 10.41 15.68 -12.69
CA LYS A 532 11.87 15.75 -12.70
C LYS A 532 12.49 15.03 -11.50
N GLN A 533 11.89 15.14 -10.31
CA GLN A 533 12.38 14.42 -9.12
C GLN A 533 12.30 12.90 -9.32
N VAL A 534 11.16 12.39 -9.81
CA VAL A 534 10.98 10.96 -10.10
C VAL A 534 11.99 10.48 -11.14
N LEU A 535 12.12 11.17 -12.26
CA LEU A 535 13.09 10.82 -13.29
C LEU A 535 14.54 10.91 -12.80
N GLY A 536 14.82 11.84 -11.87
CA GLY A 536 16.09 11.97 -11.17
C GLY A 536 16.42 10.71 -10.37
N VAL A 537 15.53 10.30 -9.46
CA VAL A 537 15.70 9.07 -8.67
C VAL A 537 15.88 7.84 -9.56
N LEU A 538 15.03 7.69 -10.58
CA LEU A 538 15.13 6.59 -11.55
C LEU A 538 16.47 6.58 -12.30
N LYS A 539 17.03 7.74 -12.61
CA LYS A 539 18.34 7.88 -13.23
C LYS A 539 19.48 7.59 -12.25
N ASP A 540 19.37 8.03 -11.01
CA ASP A 540 20.39 7.80 -9.99
C ASP A 540 20.51 6.32 -9.63
N VAL A 541 19.38 5.62 -9.46
CA VAL A 541 19.37 4.16 -9.29
C VAL A 541 20.00 3.46 -10.51
N ALA A 542 19.69 3.92 -11.74
CA ALA A 542 20.31 3.36 -12.94
C ALA A 542 21.84 3.55 -12.95
N ASN A 543 22.33 4.73 -12.51
CA ASN A 543 23.76 5.02 -12.41
C ASN A 543 24.45 4.18 -11.33
N GLN A 544 23.79 3.97 -10.18
CA GLN A 544 24.32 3.12 -9.11
C GLN A 544 24.48 1.67 -9.57
N LEU A 545 23.53 1.15 -10.36
CA LEU A 545 23.65 -0.18 -10.96
C LEU A 545 24.83 -0.29 -11.92
N ASP A 546 25.04 0.73 -12.77
CA ASP A 546 26.19 0.79 -13.68
C ASP A 546 27.54 0.86 -12.92
N LEU A 547 27.58 1.63 -11.83
CA LEU A 547 28.77 1.70 -10.97
C LEU A 547 29.09 0.34 -10.33
N LEU A 548 28.09 -0.35 -9.78
CA LEU A 548 28.27 -1.69 -9.20
C LEU A 548 28.80 -2.70 -10.23
N LYS A 549 28.31 -2.61 -11.47
CA LYS A 549 28.81 -3.44 -12.56
C LYS A 549 30.29 -3.16 -12.85
N LYS A 550 30.69 -1.89 -12.95
CA LYS A 550 32.10 -1.51 -13.20
C LYS A 550 33.04 -1.99 -12.10
N VAL A 551 32.61 -1.90 -10.84
CA VAL A 551 33.38 -2.41 -9.69
C VAL A 551 33.55 -3.93 -9.80
N ALA A 552 32.47 -4.67 -10.05
CA ALA A 552 32.52 -6.12 -10.22
C ALA A 552 33.40 -6.55 -11.41
N ASP A 553 33.29 -5.88 -12.55
CA ASP A 553 34.13 -6.14 -13.72
C ASP A 553 35.61 -5.87 -13.42
N GLY A 554 35.92 -4.79 -12.69
CA GLY A 554 37.28 -4.47 -12.24
C GLY A 554 37.87 -5.53 -11.30
N GLU A 555 37.10 -6.00 -10.32
CA GLU A 555 37.51 -7.07 -9.42
C GLU A 555 37.78 -8.39 -10.16
N ILE A 556 36.95 -8.72 -11.15
CA ILE A 556 37.15 -9.91 -11.99
C ILE A 556 38.45 -9.77 -12.79
N GLN A 557 38.70 -8.62 -13.43
CA GLN A 557 39.94 -8.39 -14.16
C GLN A 557 41.17 -8.50 -13.25
N GLU A 558 41.13 -7.91 -12.05
CA GLU A 558 42.24 -8.02 -11.09
C GLU A 558 42.50 -9.48 -10.67
N ARG A 559 41.43 -10.26 -10.43
CA ARG A 559 41.55 -11.69 -10.09
C ARG A 559 42.02 -12.55 -11.26
N MET A 560 41.77 -12.14 -12.50
CA MET A 560 42.27 -12.83 -13.70
C MET A 560 43.74 -12.52 -13.99
N MET A 561 44.26 -11.40 -13.45
CA MET A 561 45.68 -10.99 -13.61
C MET A 561 46.59 -11.53 -12.49
N LYS A 562 46.03 -12.00 -11.38
CA LYS A 562 46.71 -12.74 -10.30
C LYS A 562 46.69 -14.23 -10.60
#